data_AF-A0A940TH17-F1
#
_entry.id   AF-A0A940TH17-F1
#
_cell.length_a   1.000
_cell.length_b   1.000
_cell.length_c   1.000
_cell.angle_alpha   90.00
_cell.angle_beta   90.00
_cell.angle_gamma   90.00
#
_symmetry.space_group_name_H-M   'P 1'
#
loop_
_entity.id
_entity.type
_entity.pdbx_description
1 polymer ?
#
loop_
_entity_poly.entity_id
_entity_poly.type
_entity_poly.pdbx_seq_one_letter_code
_entity_poly.pdbx_strand_id
1 'polypeptide(L)'
;MGYIHILRVPAAGEVVSLGVLNMGEHRLNSARRGTLGFAVRASGIWRTYYRLLPALEIFPPADGAVTAVGAGSFRLRAGDGLELEVTLPGDAEYFIQLGELARVGEPVCRIDPGAFAQDSAGVTVSFCNGARVTELHVFAGAARRGRAAAEYSVREPE
;
A
#
# COMPACT_ATOMS: atom_id res chain seq x y z
N MET A 1 -11.12 -17.88 16.74
CA MET A 1 -9.66 -17.85 17.01
C MET A 1 -9.13 -16.86 15.98
N GLY A 2 -8.70 -15.67 16.37
CA GLY A 2 -8.43 -14.59 15.39
C GLY A 2 -7.37 -15.01 14.37
N TYR A 3 -7.70 -14.92 13.08
CA TYR A 3 -6.73 -15.15 12.01
C TYR A 3 -5.85 -13.90 11.86
N ILE A 4 -4.53 -14.10 11.90
CA ILE A 4 -3.55 -13.05 11.62
C ILE A 4 -3.32 -13.03 10.11
N HIS A 5 -3.52 -11.86 9.51
CA HIS A 5 -3.31 -11.62 8.09
C HIS A 5 -2.08 -10.74 7.88
N ILE A 6 -1.36 -10.96 6.78
CA ILE A 6 -0.11 -10.25 6.48
C ILE A 6 -0.31 -9.37 5.25
N LEU A 7 0.05 -8.10 5.36
CA LEU A 7 0.24 -7.21 4.22
C LEU A 7 1.72 -7.16 3.85
N ARG A 8 1.98 -7.19 2.54
CA ARG A 8 3.30 -7.18 1.94
C ARG A 8 3.67 -5.79 1.44
N VAL A 9 4.97 -5.54 1.42
CA VAL A 9 5.58 -4.32 0.91
C VAL A 9 5.38 -4.25 -0.63
N PRO A 10 4.62 -3.26 -1.16
CA PRO A 10 4.31 -3.15 -2.59
C PRO A 10 5.53 -2.82 -3.47
N ALA A 11 6.45 -2.02 -2.95
CA ALA A 11 7.70 -1.59 -3.60
C ALA A 11 8.80 -1.47 -2.54
N ALA A 12 10.07 -1.69 -2.89
CA ALA A 12 11.14 -1.59 -1.90
C ALA A 12 11.30 -0.14 -1.39
N GLY A 13 11.51 0.04 -0.10
CA GLY A 13 11.61 1.38 0.49
C GLY A 13 11.50 1.36 2.00
N GLU A 14 11.23 2.50 2.58
CA GLU A 14 10.99 2.64 4.02
C GLU A 14 9.50 2.57 4.32
N VAL A 15 9.12 1.57 5.12
CA VAL A 15 7.75 1.38 5.62
C VAL A 15 7.53 2.28 6.82
N VAL A 16 6.42 3.02 6.81
CA VAL A 16 6.00 3.91 7.88
C VAL A 16 4.51 3.76 8.15
N SER A 17 4.07 3.90 9.40
CA SER A 17 2.64 3.88 9.73
C SER A 17 1.96 5.16 9.25
N LEU A 18 0.75 5.05 8.68
CA LEU A 18 -0.04 6.23 8.27
C LEU A 18 -0.36 7.15 9.46
N GLY A 19 -0.50 6.59 10.67
CA GLY A 19 -0.71 7.39 11.89
C GLY A 19 0.48 8.30 12.22
N VAL A 20 1.71 7.88 11.88
CA VAL A 20 2.92 8.67 12.10
C VAL A 20 3.09 9.75 11.02
N LEU A 21 2.75 9.44 9.77
CA LEU A 21 2.77 10.42 8.68
C LEU A 21 1.82 11.60 8.92
N ASN A 22 0.60 11.31 9.39
CA ASN A 22 -0.41 12.34 9.68
C ASN A 22 -0.03 13.27 10.85
N MET A 23 0.90 12.88 11.73
CA MET A 23 1.40 13.74 12.81
C MET A 23 2.56 14.65 12.38
N GLY A 24 3.23 14.34 11.26
CA GLY A 24 4.29 15.19 10.69
C GLY A 24 3.78 16.28 9.75
N GLU A 25 2.63 16.05 9.10
CA GLU A 25 2.03 16.97 8.13
C GLU A 25 0.86 17.75 8.73
N HIS A 26 1.17 18.84 9.44
CA HIS A 26 0.16 19.83 9.80
C HIS A 26 -0.19 20.69 8.57
N ARG A 27 -0.98 20.17 7.61
CA ARG A 27 -1.84 20.95 6.68
C ARG A 27 -2.58 20.11 5.63
N LEU A 28 -3.84 20.53 5.41
CA LEU A 28 -4.68 20.37 4.21
C LEU A 28 -5.60 19.14 4.12
N ASN A 29 -6.81 19.34 4.66
CA ASN A 29 -8.09 19.02 4.04
C ASN A 29 -8.15 17.81 3.09
N SER A 30 -8.43 16.65 3.64
CA SER A 30 -9.50 15.77 3.14
C SER A 30 -9.89 14.76 4.21
N ALA A 31 -11.18 14.43 4.22
CA ALA A 31 -11.90 13.79 5.31
C ALA A 31 -11.32 12.44 5.77
N ARG A 32 -11.36 12.22 7.09
CA ARG A 32 -11.42 10.96 7.87
C ARG A 32 -11.78 9.67 7.08
N ARG A 33 -10.90 9.22 6.18
CA ARG A 33 -10.86 7.88 5.58
C ARG A 33 -9.38 7.51 5.44
N GLY A 34 -8.99 6.32 5.89
CA GLY A 34 -7.63 5.78 5.66
C GLY A 34 -6.56 6.05 6.72
N THR A 35 -6.89 6.21 8.01
CA THR A 35 -5.86 6.34 9.06
C THR A 35 -5.20 5.00 9.45
N LEU A 36 -5.83 3.88 9.11
CA LEU A 36 -5.36 2.54 9.42
C LEU A 36 -4.66 1.95 8.20
N GLY A 37 -3.34 1.79 8.29
CA GLY A 37 -2.51 1.29 7.21
C GLY A 37 -1.06 1.72 7.33
N PHE A 38 -0.33 1.61 6.23
CA PHE A 38 1.07 2.01 6.14
C PHE A 38 1.34 2.74 4.82
N ALA A 39 2.50 3.39 4.73
CA ALA A 39 3.05 3.90 3.49
C ALA A 39 4.45 3.36 3.28
N VAL A 40 4.90 3.38 2.04
CA VAL A 40 6.26 3.10 1.63
C VAL A 40 6.80 4.30 0.88
N ARG A 41 7.92 4.84 1.35
CA ARG A 41 8.60 5.98 0.72
C ARG A 41 10.00 5.61 0.25
N ALA A 42 10.46 6.26 -0.81
CA ALA A 42 11.86 6.22 -1.23
C ALA A 42 12.70 7.16 -0.36
N SER A 43 13.32 6.62 0.70
CA SER A 43 14.29 7.34 1.52
C SER A 43 15.72 6.84 1.35
N GLY A 44 16.69 7.71 1.65
CA GLY A 44 18.12 7.39 1.59
C GLY A 44 18.55 6.84 0.22
N ILE A 45 19.25 5.70 0.24
CA ILE A 45 19.81 5.06 -0.96
C ILE A 45 18.75 4.67 -2.00
N TRP A 46 17.52 4.40 -1.56
CA TRP A 46 16.42 4.05 -2.47
C TRP A 46 16.06 5.19 -3.41
N ARG A 47 16.19 6.45 -2.96
CA ARG A 47 15.90 7.62 -3.80
C ARG A 47 16.83 7.70 -5.00
N THR A 48 18.13 7.46 -4.78
CA THR A 48 19.12 7.45 -5.86
C THR A 48 18.89 6.28 -6.80
N TYR A 49 18.56 5.10 -6.25
CA TYR A 49 18.26 3.92 -7.04
C TYR A 49 17.05 4.13 -7.97
N TYR A 50 15.93 4.66 -7.45
CA TYR A 50 14.72 4.84 -8.25
C TYR A 50 14.87 5.87 -9.36
N ARG A 51 15.69 6.92 -9.17
CA ARG A 51 15.98 7.89 -10.25
C ARG A 51 16.71 7.29 -11.46
N LEU A 52 17.29 6.10 -11.32
CA LEU A 52 18.03 5.41 -12.38
C LEU A 52 17.20 4.31 -13.06
N LEU A 53 16.01 3.99 -12.53
CA LEU A 53 15.15 2.98 -13.12
C LEU A 53 14.30 3.56 -14.26
N PRO A 54 14.04 2.77 -15.32
CA PRO A 54 13.17 3.19 -16.41
C PRO A 54 11.68 3.18 -16.02
N ALA A 55 11.29 2.31 -15.08
CA ALA A 55 9.93 2.19 -14.54
C ALA A 55 9.97 1.54 -13.16
N LEU A 56 8.95 1.81 -12.33
CA LEU A 56 8.78 1.17 -11.03
C LEU A 56 7.51 0.34 -11.02
N GLU A 57 7.66 -0.97 -10.94
CA GLU A 57 6.55 -1.90 -10.79
C GLU A 57 6.05 -1.94 -9.34
N ILE A 58 4.74 -1.89 -9.18
CA ILE A 58 4.04 -1.98 -7.90
C ILE A 58 3.33 -3.33 -7.82
N PHE A 59 3.42 -3.94 -6.65
CA PHE A 59 2.90 -5.28 -6.37
C PHE A 59 1.74 -5.18 -5.38
N PRO A 60 0.79 -6.11 -5.43
CA PRO A 60 -0.33 -6.08 -4.51
C PRO A 60 0.16 -6.38 -3.08
N PRO A 61 -0.37 -5.68 -2.07
CA PRO A 61 0.00 -5.92 -0.67
C PRO A 61 -0.56 -7.25 -0.14
N ALA A 62 -1.58 -7.82 -0.78
CA ALA A 62 -2.16 -9.12 -0.42
C ALA A 62 -2.79 -9.75 -1.66
N ASP A 63 -3.01 -11.06 -1.61
CA ASP A 63 -3.82 -11.74 -2.63
C ASP A 63 -5.27 -11.25 -2.53
N GLY A 64 -5.87 -10.91 -3.66
CA GLY A 64 -7.23 -10.40 -3.67
C GLY A 64 -7.79 -10.11 -5.06
N ALA A 65 -9.10 -9.87 -5.12
CA ALA A 65 -9.78 -9.45 -6.34
C ALA A 65 -9.71 -7.93 -6.48
N VAL A 66 -9.35 -7.42 -7.65
CA VAL A 66 -9.34 -5.98 -7.93
C VAL A 66 -10.78 -5.48 -8.01
N THR A 67 -11.13 -4.50 -7.16
CA THR A 67 -12.49 -3.95 -7.06
C THR A 67 -12.62 -2.54 -7.61
N ALA A 68 -11.50 -1.83 -7.82
CA ALA A 68 -11.47 -0.54 -8.52
C ALA A 68 -10.08 -0.26 -9.07
N VAL A 69 -10.02 0.46 -10.19
CA VAL A 69 -8.78 0.98 -10.79
C VAL A 69 -9.03 2.44 -11.18
N GLY A 70 -8.12 3.33 -10.78
CA GLY A 70 -8.12 4.75 -11.12
C GLY A 70 -6.70 5.21 -11.46
N ALA A 71 -6.57 6.44 -11.97
CA ALA A 71 -5.30 6.93 -12.54
C ALA A 71 -4.08 6.74 -11.61
N GLY A 72 -4.20 7.06 -10.33
CA GLY A 72 -3.15 6.87 -9.32
C GLY A 72 -3.56 6.03 -8.11
N SER A 73 -4.54 5.13 -8.26
CA SER A 73 -4.94 4.22 -7.16
C SER A 73 -5.66 2.98 -7.66
N PHE A 74 -5.59 1.91 -6.89
CA PHE A 74 -6.40 0.73 -7.11
C PHE A 74 -6.90 0.16 -5.78
N ARG A 75 -7.99 -0.59 -5.83
CA ARG A 75 -8.56 -1.28 -4.67
C ARG A 75 -8.56 -2.77 -4.89
N LEU A 76 -8.31 -3.49 -3.82
CA LEU A 76 -8.32 -4.94 -3.78
C LEU A 76 -9.12 -5.42 -2.57
N ARG A 77 -9.97 -6.41 -2.81
CA ARG A 77 -10.65 -7.16 -1.76
C ARG A 77 -9.82 -8.40 -1.45
N ALA A 78 -9.24 -8.43 -0.26
CA ALA A 78 -8.49 -9.58 0.22
C ALA A 78 -9.43 -10.76 0.56
N GLY A 79 -8.85 -11.95 0.71
CA GLY A 79 -9.61 -13.19 0.96
C GLY A 79 -10.42 -13.20 2.27
N ASP A 80 -10.11 -12.31 3.21
CA ASP A 80 -10.85 -12.07 4.46
C ASP A 80 -12.07 -11.12 4.30
N GLY A 81 -12.28 -10.65 3.08
CA GLY A 81 -13.35 -9.74 2.69
C GLY A 81 -13.10 -8.28 3.07
N LEU A 82 -11.90 -7.91 3.56
CA LEU A 82 -11.53 -6.52 3.73
C LEU A 82 -11.09 -5.91 2.41
N GLU A 83 -11.39 -4.63 2.25
CA GLU A 83 -11.00 -3.86 1.07
C GLU A 83 -9.86 -2.93 1.43
N LEU A 84 -8.79 -3.00 0.64
CA LEU A 84 -7.59 -2.20 0.75
C LEU A 84 -7.55 -1.23 -0.43
N GLU A 85 -7.25 0.04 -0.16
CA GLU A 85 -6.93 1.05 -1.15
C GLU A 85 -5.42 1.26 -1.18
N VAL A 86 -4.85 1.13 -2.38
CA VAL A 86 -3.46 1.42 -2.66
C VAL A 86 -3.40 2.70 -3.48
N THR A 87 -2.79 3.75 -2.93
CA THR A 87 -2.60 5.02 -3.62
C THR A 87 -1.14 5.18 -4.02
N LEU A 88 -0.93 5.69 -5.22
CA LEU A 88 0.36 5.78 -5.89
C LEU A 88 0.77 7.25 -6.02
N PRO A 89 2.08 7.55 -6.04
CA PRO A 89 2.56 8.90 -6.29
C PRO A 89 2.55 9.13 -7.79
N GLY A 90 1.41 9.61 -8.31
CA GLY A 90 1.20 9.90 -9.73
C GLY A 90 0.40 8.84 -10.48
N ASP A 91 0.33 9.00 -11.80
CA ASP A 91 -0.43 8.12 -12.68
C ASP A 91 0.27 6.78 -12.90
N ALA A 92 -0.53 5.72 -13.07
CA ALA A 92 -0.08 4.36 -13.21
C ALA A 92 -0.60 3.72 -14.50
N GLU A 93 0.24 2.89 -15.09
CA GLU A 93 -0.14 1.99 -16.16
C GLU A 93 -0.43 0.62 -15.57
N TYR A 94 -1.69 0.19 -15.64
CA TYR A 94 -2.15 -1.05 -15.05
C TYR A 94 -1.97 -2.23 -15.98
N PHE A 95 -1.44 -3.33 -15.43
CA PHE A 95 -1.38 -4.63 -16.09
C PHE A 95 -2.60 -5.50 -15.75
N ILE A 96 -3.33 -5.12 -14.70
CA ILE A 96 -4.50 -5.82 -14.19
C ILE A 96 -5.78 -5.00 -14.41
N GLN A 97 -6.89 -5.69 -14.61
CA GLN A 97 -8.20 -5.11 -14.84
C GLN A 97 -9.15 -5.32 -13.66
N LEU A 98 -10.24 -4.54 -13.64
CA LEU A 98 -11.32 -4.71 -12.68
C LEU A 98 -11.87 -6.14 -12.72
N GLY A 99 -11.97 -6.79 -11.56
CA GLY A 99 -12.47 -8.15 -11.41
C GLY A 99 -11.40 -9.24 -11.53
N GLU A 100 -10.18 -8.91 -11.96
CA GLU A 100 -9.07 -9.86 -11.99
C GLU A 100 -8.47 -10.10 -10.60
N LEU A 101 -7.74 -11.22 -10.46
CA LEU A 101 -7.07 -11.60 -9.22
C LEU A 101 -5.64 -11.05 -9.21
N ALA A 102 -5.37 -10.15 -8.26
CA ALA A 102 -4.03 -9.70 -7.95
C ALA A 102 -3.35 -10.72 -7.02
N ARG A 103 -2.18 -11.21 -7.41
CA ARG A 103 -1.41 -12.19 -6.62
C ARG A 103 -0.11 -11.61 -6.10
N VAL A 104 0.20 -11.90 -4.85
CA VAL A 104 1.49 -11.54 -4.26
C VAL A 104 2.60 -12.18 -5.10
N GLY A 105 3.50 -11.33 -5.61
CA GLY A 105 4.61 -11.75 -6.46
C GLY A 105 4.44 -11.40 -7.93
N GLU A 106 3.25 -10.97 -8.35
CA GLU A 106 2.98 -10.46 -9.71
C GLU A 106 2.74 -8.93 -9.65
N PRO A 107 3.30 -8.14 -10.57
CA PRO A 107 3.08 -6.70 -10.60
C PRO A 107 1.66 -6.37 -11.07
N VAL A 108 1.03 -5.38 -10.45
CA VAL A 108 -0.33 -4.91 -10.82
C VAL A 108 -0.30 -3.67 -11.71
N CYS A 109 0.72 -2.84 -11.55
CA CYS A 109 0.92 -1.65 -12.37
C CYS A 109 2.38 -1.21 -12.36
N ARG A 110 2.71 -0.25 -13.22
CA ARG A 110 3.95 0.51 -13.18
C ARG A 110 3.69 2.00 -13.06
N ILE A 111 4.60 2.69 -12.38
CA ILE A 111 4.60 4.15 -12.22
C ILE A 111 5.95 4.75 -12.61
N ASP A 112 5.96 6.08 -12.78
CA ASP A 112 7.18 6.85 -12.94
C ASP A 112 8.04 6.78 -11.66
N PRO A 113 9.31 6.32 -11.74
CA PRO A 113 10.19 6.23 -10.58
C PRO A 113 10.55 7.59 -9.99
N GLY A 114 10.58 8.64 -10.81
CA GLY A 114 10.83 10.01 -10.38
C GLY A 114 9.73 10.52 -9.44
N ALA A 115 8.47 10.18 -9.71
CA ALA A 115 7.34 10.48 -8.86
C ALA A 115 7.43 9.75 -7.50
N PHE A 116 7.83 8.48 -7.49
CA PHE A 116 8.08 7.72 -6.24
C PHE A 116 9.31 8.23 -5.46
N ALA A 117 10.32 8.76 -6.15
CA ALA A 117 11.55 9.27 -5.55
C ALA A 117 11.40 10.67 -4.92
N GLN A 118 10.20 11.28 -4.96
CA GLN A 118 9.92 12.55 -4.30
C GLN A 118 9.86 12.40 -2.77
N ASP A 119 10.08 13.50 -2.05
CA ASP A 119 10.09 13.52 -0.57
C ASP A 119 8.67 13.58 0.01
N SER A 120 7.78 12.71 -0.47
CA SER A 120 6.38 12.60 -0.06
C SER A 120 6.02 11.15 0.27
N ALA A 121 4.79 10.93 0.75
CA ALA A 121 4.26 9.58 0.89
C ALA A 121 4.23 8.91 -0.48
N GLY A 122 5.13 7.94 -0.71
CA GLY A 122 5.28 7.25 -1.99
C GLY A 122 4.03 6.43 -2.31
N VAL A 123 4.02 5.16 -1.89
CA VAL A 123 2.84 4.29 -2.04
C VAL A 123 2.17 4.14 -0.68
N THR A 124 0.87 4.42 -0.58
CA THR A 124 0.10 4.17 0.64
C THR A 124 -0.78 2.94 0.48
N VAL A 125 -0.97 2.20 1.57
CA VAL A 125 -1.87 1.06 1.66
C VAL A 125 -2.75 1.28 2.88
N SER A 126 -4.05 1.43 2.67
CA SER A 126 -5.01 1.73 3.74
C SER A 126 -6.26 0.86 3.66
N PHE A 127 -6.88 0.60 4.80
CA PHE A 127 -8.17 -0.12 4.82
C PHE A 127 -9.32 0.82 4.48
N CYS A 128 -10.09 0.49 3.44
CA CYS A 128 -11.34 1.20 3.11
C CYS A 128 -12.40 1.03 4.21
N ASN A 129 -12.44 -0.16 4.83
CA ASN A 129 -13.35 -0.52 5.91
C ASN A 129 -12.57 -1.07 7.11
N GLY A 130 -11.86 -0.17 7.80
CA GLY A 130 -11.05 -0.53 8.98
C GLY A 130 -11.85 -0.94 10.22
N ALA A 131 -13.19 -0.81 10.24
CA ALA A 131 -14.01 -1.09 11.43
C ALA A 131 -13.97 -2.56 11.87
N ARG A 132 -13.65 -3.48 10.94
CA ARG A 132 -13.49 -4.91 11.20
C ARG A 132 -12.07 -5.28 11.65
N VAL A 133 -11.10 -4.38 11.50
CA VAL A 133 -9.72 -4.61 11.94
C VAL A 133 -9.63 -4.31 13.44
N THR A 134 -9.22 -5.29 14.23
CA THR A 134 -9.12 -5.15 15.69
C THR A 134 -7.72 -4.71 16.12
N GLU A 135 -6.71 -5.10 15.37
CA GLU A 135 -5.31 -4.78 15.64
C GLU A 135 -4.56 -4.65 14.31
N LEU A 136 -3.65 -3.67 14.23
CA LEU A 136 -2.73 -3.49 13.12
C LEU A 136 -1.33 -3.21 13.69
N HIS A 137 -0.38 -4.07 13.36
CA HIS A 137 1.02 -3.90 13.69
C HIS A 137 1.81 -3.62 12.40
N VAL A 138 2.47 -2.45 12.31
CA VAL A 138 3.26 -2.05 11.15
C VAL A 138 4.75 -2.27 11.44
N PHE A 139 5.42 -3.02 10.58
CA PHE A 139 6.87 -3.27 10.65
C PHE A 139 7.62 -2.11 10.00
N ALA A 140 7.83 -1.04 10.76
CA ALA A 140 8.49 0.17 10.26
C ALA A 140 9.97 -0.05 9.94
N GLY A 141 10.48 0.70 8.95
CA GLY A 141 11.88 0.68 8.53
C GLY A 141 12.10 0.22 7.09
N ALA A 142 13.37 0.06 6.72
CA ALA A 142 13.75 -0.31 5.35
C ALA A 142 13.37 -1.78 5.05
N ALA A 143 12.58 -1.99 4.00
CA ALA A 143 12.10 -3.29 3.59
C ALA A 143 12.20 -3.50 2.08
N ARG A 144 12.46 -4.76 1.70
CA ARG A 144 12.39 -5.19 0.30
C ARG A 144 10.94 -5.48 -0.08
N ARG A 145 10.63 -5.32 -1.36
CA ARG A 145 9.37 -5.77 -1.98
C ARG A 145 9.02 -7.20 -1.52
N GLY A 146 7.74 -7.44 -1.24
CA GLY A 146 7.23 -8.76 -0.88
C GLY A 146 7.56 -9.23 0.55
N ARG A 147 8.30 -8.44 1.34
CA ARG A 147 8.42 -8.67 2.79
C ARG A 147 7.14 -8.27 3.51
N ALA A 148 6.94 -8.74 4.74
CA ALA A 148 5.85 -8.26 5.58
C ALA A 148 6.03 -6.76 5.86
N ALA A 149 5.00 -5.97 5.58
CA ALA A 149 4.90 -4.56 5.91
C ALA A 149 4.04 -4.36 7.17
N ALA A 150 2.99 -5.16 7.31
CA ALA A 150 2.13 -5.13 8.47
C ALA A 150 1.46 -6.48 8.72
N GLU A 151 1.04 -6.70 9.95
CA GLU A 151 0.15 -7.77 10.38
C GLU A 151 -1.12 -7.18 10.96
N TYR A 152 -2.26 -7.83 10.72
CA TYR A 152 -3.53 -7.38 11.26
C TYR A 152 -4.45 -8.53 11.60
N SER A 153 -5.31 -8.29 12.59
CA SER A 153 -6.34 -9.22 13.05
C SER A 153 -7.72 -8.68 12.68
N VAL A 154 -8.62 -9.58 12.30
CA VAL A 154 -9.99 -9.25 11.88
C VAL A 154 -10.99 -9.83 12.86
N ARG A 155 -12.04 -9.07 13.17
CA ARG A 155 -13.20 -9.60 13.91
C ARG A 155 -13.95 -10.58 13.02
N GLU A 156 -14.22 -11.79 13.53
CA GLU A 156 -15.08 -12.77 12.86
C GLU A 156 -16.47 -12.14 12.59
N PRO A 157 -17.06 -12.33 11.41
CA PRO A 157 -18.45 -11.97 11.20
C PRO A 157 -19.33 -12.84 12.12
N GLU A 158 -20.26 -12.20 12.84
CA GLU A 158 -21.28 -12.90 13.64
C GLU A 158 -22.18 -13.79 12.79
#